data_AF-A0A2U3L8H1-F1
#
_entry.id   AF-A0A2U3L8H1-F1
#
_cell.length_a   1.000
_cell.length_b   1.000
_cell.length_c   1.000
_cell.angle_alpha   90.00
_cell.angle_beta   90.00
_cell.angle_gamma   90.00
#
_symmetry.space_group_name_H-M   'P 1'
#
loop_
_entity.id
_entity.type
_entity.pdbx_description
1 polymer ?
#
loop_
_entity_poly.entity_id
_entity_poly.type
_entity_poly.pdbx_seq_one_letter_code
_entity_poly.pdbx_strand_id
1 'polypeptide(L)' 'MWKLNWFLRDFGYDAELLGRDEVDERQLVGLQGVVKISHIVFNGASLLGLDGFAPAGRWEELSPANLDNSQVA' A
#
# COMPACT_ATOMS: atom_id res chain seq x y z
N MET A 1 5.38 -10.30 9.48
CA MET A 1 4.02 -9.74 9.35
C MET A 1 3.91 -8.20 9.46
N TRP A 2 4.98 -7.45 9.73
CA TRP A 2 4.87 -6.00 9.99
C TRP A 2 4.36 -5.14 8.82
N LYS A 3 4.65 -5.53 7.56
CA LYS A 3 4.21 -4.78 6.37
C LYS A 3 2.69 -4.84 6.16
N LEU A 4 2.07 -5.98 6.49
CA LEU A 4 0.62 -6.17 6.36
C LEU A 4 -0.14 -5.34 7.41
N ASN A 5 0.35 -5.32 8.65
CA ASN A 5 -0.22 -4.52 9.73
C ASN A 5 -0.15 -3.00 9.46
N TRP A 6 0.89 -2.57 8.75
CA TRP A 6 1.03 -1.17 8.33
C TRP A 6 0.10 -0.84 7.16
N PHE A 7 0.06 -1.71 6.14
CA PHE A 7 -0.83 -1.59 4.98
C PHE A 7 -2.31 -1.46 5.36
N LEU A 8 -2.81 -2.36 6.20
CA LEU A 8 -4.22 -2.37 6.59
C LEU A 8 -4.62 -1.08 7.33
N ARG A 9 -3.76 -0.59 8.22
CA ARG A 9 -3.99 0.65 8.97
C ARG A 9 -4.18 1.87 8.06
N ASP A 10 -3.30 2.03 7.08
CA ASP A 10 -3.35 3.18 6.15
C ASP A 10 -4.52 3.11 5.17
N PHE A 11 -5.12 1.92 5.00
CA PHE A 11 -6.33 1.74 4.23
C PHE A 11 -7.60 1.98 5.08
N GLY A 12 -7.46 2.25 6.37
CA GLY A 12 -8.57 2.53 7.28
C GLY A 12 -9.20 1.27 7.90
N TYR A 13 -8.46 0.16 7.91
CA TYR A 13 -8.88 -1.06 8.59
C TYR A 13 -8.89 -0.88 10.12
N ASP A 14 -9.76 -1.61 10.80
CA ASP A 14 -9.98 -1.48 12.25
C ASP A 14 -8.71 -1.73 13.08
N ALA A 15 -8.35 -0.73 13.88
CA ALA A 15 -7.16 -0.71 14.70
C ALA A 15 -7.22 -1.68 15.89
N GLU A 16 -8.41 -2.03 16.38
CA GLU A 16 -8.57 -3.02 17.46
C GLU A 16 -8.32 -4.44 16.96
N LEU A 17 -8.79 -4.77 15.75
CA LEU A 17 -8.51 -6.06 15.11
C LEU A 17 -7.02 -6.18 14.75
N LEU A 18 -6.44 -5.11 14.18
CA LEU A 18 -5.00 -5.04 13.91
C LEU A 18 -4.15 -5.21 15.17
N GLY A 19 -4.57 -4.61 16.29
CA GLY A 19 -3.88 -4.73 17.58
C GLY A 19 -3.84 -6.16 18.14
N ARG A 20 -4.67 -7.06 17.61
CA ARG A 20 -4.77 -8.47 17.99
C ARG A 20 -4.18 -9.43 16.94
N ASP A 21 -3.53 -8.88 15.90
CA ASP A 21 -3.09 -9.65 14.73
C ASP A 21 -4.25 -10.40 14.03
N GLU A 22 -5.48 -9.88 14.12
CA GLU A 22 -6.69 -10.47 13.56
C GLU A 22 -7.12 -9.77 12.25
N VAL A 23 -7.57 -10.57 11.28
CA VAL A 23 -8.06 -10.10 9.98
C VAL A 23 -9.47 -10.61 9.73
N ASP A 24 -10.43 -9.69 9.65
CA ASP A 24 -11.81 -9.87 9.22
C ASP A 24 -11.90 -9.54 7.73
N GLU A 25 -12.11 -10.57 6.93
CA GLU A 25 -12.29 -10.48 5.48
C GLU A 25 -13.39 -9.51 5.06
N ARG A 26 -14.44 -9.34 5.88
CA ARG A 26 -15.57 -8.45 5.57
C ARG A 26 -15.18 -6.98 5.66
N GLN A 27 -14.21 -6.65 6.50
CA GLN A 27 -13.66 -5.31 6.60
C GLN A 27 -12.57 -5.03 5.56
N LEU A 28 -12.02 -6.08 4.93
CA LEU A 28 -11.17 -5.92 3.75
C LEU A 28 -12.00 -5.55 2.51
N VAL A 29 -13.25 -6.01 2.45
CA VAL A 29 -14.19 -5.68 1.37
C VAL A 29 -14.54 -4.19 1.43
N GLY A 30 -13.93 -3.41 0.54
CA GLY A 30 -14.14 -1.96 0.43
C GLY A 30 -12.87 -1.13 0.63
N LEU A 31 -11.78 -1.73 1.12
CA LEU A 31 -10.48 -1.08 1.13
C LEU A 31 -10.01 -0.85 -0.30
N GLN A 32 -9.84 0.42 -0.69
CA GLN A 32 -9.41 0.82 -2.03
C GLN A 32 -8.13 1.65 -1.99
N GLY A 33 -7.15 1.21 -2.77
CA GLY A 33 -5.87 1.91 -2.89
C GLY A 33 -4.90 1.16 -3.77
N VAL A 34 -3.72 1.73 -3.92
CA VAL A 34 -2.70 1.25 -4.84
C VAL A 34 -1.50 0.81 -4.05
N VAL A 35 -0.92 -0.32 -4.44
CA VAL A 35 0.35 -0.82 -3.93
C VAL A 35 1.36 -0.75 -5.06
N LYS A 36 2.45 -0.01 -4.85
CA LYS A 36 3.60 -0.04 -5.74
C LYS A 36 4.38 -1.32 -5.52
N ILE A 37 4.58 -2.02 -6.61
CA ILE A 37 5.34 -3.27 -6.64
C ILE A 37 6.61 -3.10 -7.46
N SER A 38 7.64 -3.85 -7.09
CA SER A 38 8.84 -4.05 -7.90
C SER A 38 9.06 -5.54 -8.14
N HIS A 39 9.75 -5.84 -9.24
CA HIS A 39 10.26 -7.19 -9.47
C HIS A 39 11.71 -7.24 -8.98
N ILE A 40 11.95 -8.06 -7.96
CA ILE A 40 13.26 -8.27 -7.38
C ILE A 40 13.73 -9.65 -7.81
N VAL A 41 14.92 -9.74 -8.41
CA VAL A 41 15.57 -11.02 -8.68
C VAL A 41 16.68 -11.20 -7.66
N PHE A 42 16.57 -12.20 -6.79
CA PHE A 42 17.56 -12.50 -5.78
C PHE A 42 17.91 -14.00 -5.83
N ASN A 43 19.19 -14.32 -6.06
CA ASN A 43 19.67 -15.69 -6.26
C ASN A 43 18.85 -16.51 -7.29
N GLY A 44 18.43 -15.88 -8.39
CA GLY A 44 17.63 -16.52 -9.44
C GLY A 44 16.16 -16.73 -9.09
N ALA A 45 15.72 -16.43 -7.87
CA ALA A 45 14.32 -16.37 -7.50
C ALA A 45 13.72 -15.00 -7.88
N SER A 46 12.53 -15.02 -8.47
CA SER A 46 11.74 -13.81 -8.74
C SER A 46 10.81 -13.56 -7.56
N LEU A 47 10.91 -12.37 -6.97
CA LEU A 47 10.14 -11.92 -5.82
C LEU A 47 9.38 -10.65 -6.19
N LEU A 48 8.17 -10.51 -5.68
CA LEU A 48 7.43 -9.26 -5.73
C LEU A 48 7.80 -8.41 -4.51
N GLY A 49 8.46 -7.29 -4.74
CA GLY A 49 8.68 -6.25 -3.73
C GLY A 49 7.41 -5.44 -3.51
N LEU A 50 7.12 -5.10 -2.25
CA LEU A 50 6.09 -4.12 -1.90
C LEU A 50 6.81 -2.86 -1.43
N ASP A 51 6.78 -1.82 -2.26
CA ASP A 51 7.64 -0.64 -2.13
C ASP A 51 6.92 0.57 -1.56
N GLY A 52 5.59 0.60 -1.66
CA GLY A 52 4.77 1.68 -1.14
C GLY A 52 3.30 1.42 -1.37
N PHE A 53 2.46 2.18 -0.67
CA PHE A 53 1.01 2.12 -0.85
C PHE A 53 0.37 3.47 -0.49
N ALA A 54 -0.83 3.72 -0.99
CA ALA A 54 -1.71 4.78 -0.49
C ALA A 54 -3.17 4.50 -0.91
N PRO A 55 -4.15 5.13 -0.25
CA PRO A 55 -5.53 5.17 -0.74
C PRO A 55 -5.59 5.67 -2.19
N ALA A 56 -6.58 5.20 -2.95
CA ALA A 56 -6.61 5.38 -4.41
C ALA A 56 -6.52 6.86 -4.82
N GLY A 57 -7.31 7.74 -4.20
CA GLY A 57 -7.28 9.18 -4.50
C GLY A 57 -5.95 9.85 -4.12
N ARG A 58 -5.31 9.42 -3.03
CA ARG A 58 -4.01 9.98 -2.61
C ARG A 58 -2.86 9.47 -3.48
N TRP A 59 -2.99 8.27 -4.04
CA TRP A 59 -1.96 7.70 -4.91
C TRP A 59 -1.81 8.49 -6.21
N GLU A 60 -2.91 9.01 -6.75
CA GLU A 60 -2.87 9.88 -7.92
C GLU A 60 -2.01 11.12 -7.62
N GLU A 61 -2.22 11.80 -6.50
CA GLU A 61 -1.42 12.97 -6.08
C GLU A 61 0.07 12.66 -5.88
N LEU A 62 0.40 11.47 -5.36
CA LEU A 62 1.76 11.05 -5.03
C LEU A 62 2.52 10.41 -6.21
N SER A 63 1.81 10.05 -7.28
CA SER A 63 2.41 9.33 -8.39
C SER A 63 3.44 10.21 -9.11
N PRO A 64 4.64 9.69 -9.45
CA PRO A 64 5.72 10.49 -10.04
C PRO A 64 5.32 11.16 -11.37
N ALA A 65 4.35 10.62 -12.10
CA ALA A 65 3.77 11.25 -13.29
C ALA A 65 3.07 12.60 -13.01
N ASN A 66 2.61 12.83 -11.78
CA ASN A 66 1.98 14.09 -11.34
C ASN A 66 2.97 15.03 -10.63
N LEU A 67 4.10 14.52 -10.13
CA LEU A 67 5.16 15.33 -9.51
C LEU A 67 5.96 16.14 -10.54
N ASP A 68 6.03 15.68 -11.80
CA ASP A 68 6.63 16.38 -12.94
C ASP A 68 5.87 17.67 -13.33
N ASN A 69 4.60 17.82 -12.92
CA ASN A 69 3.79 19.01 -13.19
C ASN A 69 3.95 20.12 -12.13
N SER A 70 4.74 19.89 -11.08
CA SER A 70 5.15 20.92 -10.11
C SER A 70 6.51 21.53 -10.49
N GLN A 71 6.57 22.12 -11.67
CA GLN A 71 7.68 22.97 -12.11
C GLN A 71 7.05 24.24 -12.71
N VAL A 72 6.61 25.18 -11.86
CA VAL A 72 6.66 26.66 -11.99
C VAL A 72 5.54 27.34 -11.20
N ALA A 73 5.91 27.96 -10.07
CA ALA A 73 5.41 29.26 -9.62
C ALA A 73 6.49 29.91 -8.74
#